data_AF-A0A1V5ZMK2-F1
#
_entry.id   AF-A0A1V5ZMK2-F1
#
_cell.length_a   1.000
_cell.length_b   1.000
_cell.length_c   1.000
_cell.angle_alpha   90.00
_cell.angle_beta   90.00
_cell.angle_gamma   90.00
#
_symmetry.space_group_name_H-M   'P 1'
#
loop_
_entity.id
_entity.type
_entity.pdbx_description
1 polymer ?
#
loop_
_entity_poly.entity_id
_entity_poly.type
_entity_poly.pdbx_seq_one_letter_code
_entity_poly.pdbx_strand_id
1 'polypeptide(L)'
;MRFDNKNGKSAYDIINDYSEQELIRIFVDYAEFSIPKAQEIARIMVRERKNKKIETTFELKNLLNQVGLGQKASTVIFQAIRIETNKEIDNLKLMLDQLPNVLSD
;
A
#
# COMPACT_ATOMS: atom_id res chain seq x y z
N MET A 1 -1.76 -9.38 -4.06
CA MET A 1 -2.17 -8.10 -4.68
C MET A 1 -1.40 -7.77 -5.96
N ARG A 2 -0.67 -8.71 -6.56
CA ARG A 2 0.26 -8.41 -7.65
C ARG A 2 -0.34 -8.79 -9.01
N PHE A 3 -0.22 -7.90 -10.00
CA PHE A 3 -0.69 -8.11 -11.37
C PHE A 3 0.37 -8.80 -12.26
N ASP A 4 1.65 -8.44 -12.11
CA ASP A 4 2.77 -9.15 -12.75
C ASP A 4 3.52 -10.01 -11.72
N ASN A 5 3.52 -11.33 -11.91
CA ASN A 5 4.18 -12.25 -10.97
C ASN A 5 5.70 -12.33 -11.10
N LYS A 6 6.29 -11.69 -12.11
CA LYS A 6 7.72 -11.85 -12.42
C LYS A 6 8.60 -10.74 -11.87
N ASN A 7 8.06 -9.54 -11.65
CA ASN A 7 8.86 -8.37 -11.31
C ASN A 7 8.23 -7.53 -10.18
N GLY A 8 9.07 -6.75 -9.49
CA GLY A 8 8.63 -5.78 -8.49
C GLY A 8 8.49 -6.33 -7.06
N LYS A 9 8.19 -5.41 -6.14
CA LYS A 9 7.96 -5.72 -4.72
C LYS A 9 6.54 -6.28 -4.56
N SER A 10 6.42 -7.37 -3.82
CA SER A 10 5.12 -7.89 -3.43
C SER A 10 4.51 -7.07 -2.30
N ALA A 11 3.20 -7.22 -2.07
CA ALA A 11 2.55 -6.65 -0.89
C ALA A 11 3.21 -7.12 0.41
N TYR A 12 3.70 -8.36 0.45
CA TYR A 12 4.46 -8.87 1.59
C TYR A 12 5.72 -8.04 1.81
N ASP A 13 6.50 -7.77 0.76
CA ASP A 13 7.74 -7.00 0.87
C ASP A 13 7.47 -5.55 1.29
N ILE A 14 6.42 -4.93 0.74
CA ILE A 14 5.99 -3.58 1.13
C ILE A 14 5.64 -3.55 2.62
N ILE A 15 4.79 -4.47 3.07
CA ILE A 15 4.36 -4.52 4.48
C ILE A 15 5.53 -4.81 5.41
N ASN A 16 6.43 -5.71 5.01
CA ASN A 16 7.41 -6.29 5.92
C ASN A 16 8.80 -5.63 5.89
N ASP A 17 9.15 -4.95 4.81
CA ASP A 17 10.51 -4.47 4.57
C ASP A 17 10.60 -2.97 4.29
N TYR A 18 9.53 -2.29 3.84
CA TYR A 18 9.55 -0.81 3.69
C TYR A 18 9.77 -0.14 5.04
N SER A 19 10.58 0.91 5.09
CA SER A 19 10.75 1.76 6.27
C SER A 19 9.43 2.40 6.73
N GLU A 20 9.40 2.87 7.98
CA GLU A 20 8.26 3.62 8.51
C GLU A 20 7.91 4.83 7.63
N GLN A 21 8.93 5.53 7.12
CA GLN A 21 8.75 6.69 6.23
C GLN A 21 8.13 6.32 4.88
N GLU A 22 8.56 5.21 4.29
CA GLU A 22 7.97 4.72 3.04
C GLU A 22 6.51 4.29 3.22
N LEU A 23 6.17 3.66 4.35
CA LEU A 23 4.78 3.32 4.68
C LEU A 23 3.93 4.58 4.91
N ILE A 24 4.47 5.59 5.61
CA ILE A 24 3.79 6.88 5.78
C ILE A 24 3.49 7.50 4.42
N ARG A 25 4.48 7.55 3.52
CA ARG A 25 4.31 8.07 2.15
C ARG A 25 3.13 7.39 1.46
N ILE A 26 3.10 6.06 1.43
CA ILE A 26 2.03 5.29 0.79
C ILE A 26 0.65 5.63 1.40
N PHE A 27 0.57 5.73 2.73
CA PHE A 27 -0.69 5.99 3.40
C PHE A 27 -1.17 7.44 3.23
N VAL A 28 -0.27 8.40 3.07
CA VAL A 28 -0.64 9.78 2.74
C VAL A 28 -1.03 9.88 1.27
N ASP A 29 -0.18 9.39 0.37
CA ASP A 29 -0.33 9.56 -1.08
C ASP A 29 -1.51 8.76 -1.65
N TYR A 30 -1.75 7.54 -1.14
CA TYR A 30 -2.70 6.59 -1.75
C TYR A 30 -3.87 6.20 -0.84
N ALA A 31 -3.78 6.41 0.48
CA ALA A 31 -4.89 6.18 1.41
C ALA A 31 -5.56 7.47 1.91
N GLU A 32 -5.07 8.64 1.50
CA GLU A 32 -5.58 9.97 1.90
C GLU A 32 -5.63 10.18 3.43
N PHE A 33 -4.80 9.46 4.19
CA PHE A 33 -4.74 9.66 5.63
C PHE A 33 -4.01 10.95 5.96
N SER A 34 -4.46 11.61 7.04
CA SER A 34 -3.69 12.70 7.63
C SER A 34 -2.33 12.20 8.10
N ILE A 35 -1.31 13.06 8.04
CA ILE A 35 0.07 12.73 8.46
C ILE A 35 0.12 12.07 9.85
N PRO A 36 -0.59 12.59 10.89
CA PRO A 36 -0.59 11.95 12.20
C PRO A 36 -1.14 10.53 12.18
N LYS A 37 -2.19 10.27 11.39
CA LYS A 37 -2.80 8.95 11.28
C LYS A 37 -1.90 7.97 10.53
N ALA A 38 -1.28 8.41 9.43
CA ALA A 38 -0.31 7.62 8.69
C ALA A 38 0.88 7.20 9.56
N GLN A 39 1.41 8.13 10.37
CA GLN A 39 2.49 7.86 11.33
C GLN A 39 2.10 6.84 12.39
N GLU A 40 0.91 6.97 12.98
CA GLU A 40 0.38 6.02 13.97
C GLU A 40 0.34 4.60 13.40
N ILE A 41 -0.22 4.44 12.20
CA ILE A 41 -0.39 3.14 11.54
C ILE A 41 0.96 2.54 11.16
N ALA A 42 1.83 3.32 10.51
CA ALA A 42 3.14 2.86 10.07
C ALA A 42 3.99 2.41 11.25
N ARG A 43 4.01 3.19 12.34
CA ARG A 43 4.73 2.83 13.57
C ARG A 43 4.26 1.49 14.13
N ILE A 44 2.95 1.27 14.17
CA ILE A 44 2.37 0.03 14.72
C ILE A 44 2.68 -1.16 13.82
N MET A 45 2.57 -1.01 12.50
CA MET A 45 2.97 -2.04 11.54
C MET A 45 4.45 -2.41 11.66
N VAL A 46 5.34 -1.41 11.74
CA VAL A 46 6.78 -1.63 11.92
C VAL A 46 7.09 -2.28 13.26
N ARG A 47 6.36 -1.94 14.32
CA ARG A 47 6.51 -2.57 15.63
C ARG A 47 6.08 -4.03 15.58
N GLU A 48 4.89 -4.33 15.05
CA GLU A 48 4.39 -5.70 15.06
C GLU A 48 5.20 -6.64 14.16
N ARG A 49 5.61 -6.19 12.97
CA ARG A 49 6.42 -7.02 12.08
C ARG A 49 7.82 -7.34 12.63
N LYS A 50 8.33 -6.58 13.62
CA LYS A 50 9.55 -6.91 14.37
C LYS A 50 9.35 -8.11 15.28
N ASN A 51 8.14 -8.31 15.81
CA ASN A 51 7.78 -9.45 16.66
C ASN A 51 7.40 -10.66 15.80
N LYS A 52 6.53 -10.46 14.81
CA LYS A 52 6.08 -11.49 13.87
C LYS A 52 5.77 -10.86 12.52
N LYS A 53 6.40 -11.35 11.45
CA LYS A 53 6.11 -10.93 10.07
C LYS A 53 4.61 -11.08 9.77
N ILE A 54 4.08 -10.14 8.98
CA ILE A 54 2.67 -10.11 8.59
C ILE A 54 2.57 -10.82 7.24
N GLU A 55 2.07 -12.05 7.23
CA GLU A 55 2.11 -12.94 6.08
C GLU A 55 0.79 -12.97 5.31
N THR A 56 -0.33 -12.70 6.01
CA THR A 56 -1.67 -12.79 5.45
C THR A 56 -2.45 -11.49 5.54
N THR A 57 -3.43 -11.34 4.64
CA THR A 57 -4.36 -10.21 4.69
C THR A 57 -5.20 -10.21 5.96
N PHE A 58 -5.50 -11.38 6.54
CA PHE A 58 -6.22 -11.48 7.80
C PHE A 58 -5.40 -10.96 8.97
N GLU A 59 -4.10 -11.26 9.01
CA GLU A 59 -3.19 -10.74 10.03
C GLU A 59 -3.10 -9.20 9.95
N LEU A 60 -2.94 -8.65 8.73
CA LEU A 60 -2.95 -7.20 8.56
C LEU A 60 -4.29 -6.59 8.99
N LYS A 61 -5.42 -7.17 8.58
CA LYS A 61 -6.75 -6.69 8.98
C LYS A 61 -6.94 -6.71 10.50
N ASN A 62 -6.49 -7.77 11.16
CA ASN A 62 -6.58 -7.90 12.61
C ASN A 62 -5.74 -6.85 13.32
N LEU A 63 -4.51 -6.60 12.84
CA LEU A 63 -3.65 -5.53 13.34
C LEU A 63 -4.33 -4.16 13.23
N LEU A 64 -4.92 -3.87 12.07
CA LEU A 64 -5.62 -2.60 11.85
C LEU A 64 -6.86 -2.45 12.75
N ASN A 65 -7.62 -3.53 12.95
CA ASN A 65 -8.75 -3.50 13.87
C ASN A 65 -8.33 -3.23 15.33
N GLN A 66 -7.17 -3.74 15.77
CA GLN A 66 -6.66 -3.52 17.13
C GLN A 66 -6.33 -2.04 17.40
N VAL A 67 -5.98 -1.27 16.36
CA VAL A 67 -5.73 0.17 16.45
C VAL A 67 -6.99 1.03 16.26
N GLY A 68 -8.17 0.40 16.40
CA GLY A 68 -9.46 1.06 16.28
C GLY A 68 -9.79 1.51 14.86
N LEU A 69 -9.07 1.03 13.85
CA LEU A 69 -9.41 1.28 12.46
C LEU A 69 -10.56 0.36 12.07
N GLY A 70 -11.73 0.94 11.83
CA GLY A 70 -12.87 0.21 11.34
C GLY A 70 -12.65 -0.38 9.94
N GLN A 71 -13.60 -1.18 9.48
CA GLN A 71 -13.51 -1.92 8.22
C GLN A 71 -13.26 -1.04 6.99
N LYS A 72 -13.78 0.19 6.97
CA LYS A 72 -13.53 1.16 5.89
C LYS A 72 -12.05 1.49 5.75
N ALA A 73 -11.36 1.76 6.85
CA ALA A 73 -9.94 2.12 6.82
C ALA A 73 -9.05 0.94 6.41
N SER A 74 -9.39 -0.29 6.82
CA SER A 74 -8.70 -1.49 6.35
C SER A 74 -8.76 -1.61 4.82
N THR A 75 -9.93 -1.39 4.22
CA THR A 75 -10.10 -1.43 2.76
C THR A 75 -9.23 -0.40 2.05
N VAL A 76 -9.16 0.83 2.58
CA VAL A 76 -8.33 1.90 1.99
C VAL A 76 -6.84 1.56 2.09
N ILE A 77 -6.38 0.99 3.21
CA ILE A 77 -4.99 0.54 3.35
C ILE A 77 -4.65 -0.57 2.34
N PHE A 78 -5.54 -1.54 2.18
CA PHE A 78 -5.38 -2.59 1.17
C PHE A 78 -5.31 -1.99 -0.24
N GLN A 79 -6.10 -0.96 -0.54
CA GLN A 79 -6.04 -0.25 -1.81
C GLN A 79 -4.70 0.47 -2.01
N ALA A 80 -4.23 1.21 -1.00
CA ALA A 80 -2.95 1.91 -1.06
C ALA A 80 -1.77 0.96 -1.29
N ILE A 81 -1.75 -0.18 -0.60
CA ILE A 81 -0.74 -1.23 -0.79
C ILE A 81 -0.84 -1.82 -2.21
N ARG A 82 -2.06 -2.02 -2.73
CA ARG A 82 -2.27 -2.52 -4.11
C ARG A 82 -1.73 -1.54 -5.16
N ILE A 83 -2.01 -0.25 -4.98
CA ILE A 83 -1.52 0.83 -5.84
C ILE A 83 0.01 0.82 -5.90
N GLU A 84 0.67 0.76 -4.74
CA GLU A 84 2.13 0.69 -4.66
C GLU A 84 2.68 -0.62 -5.27
N THR A 85 2.08 -1.77 -4.94
CA THR A 85 2.51 -3.09 -5.43
C THR A 85 2.53 -3.14 -6.96
N ASN A 86 1.49 -2.59 -7.60
CA ASN A 86 1.32 -2.67 -9.05
C ASN A 86 1.77 -1.41 -9.78
N LYS A 87 2.32 -0.41 -9.07
CA LYS A 87 2.64 0.92 -9.61
C LYS A 87 1.49 1.48 -10.45
N GLU A 88 0.26 1.34 -9.95
CA GLU A 88 -0.96 1.61 -10.74
C GLU A 88 -0.97 3.05 -11.28
N ILE A 89 -0.54 4.02 -10.46
CA ILE A 89 -0.48 5.44 -10.84
C ILE A 89 0.58 5.70 -11.91
N ASP A 90 1.77 5.10 -11.81
CA ASP A 90 2.84 5.29 -12.80
C ASP A 90 2.43 4.67 -14.14
N ASN A 91 1.85 3.47 -14.12
CA ASN A 91 1.36 2.80 -15.32
C ASN A 91 0.21 3.57 -15.97
N LEU A 92 -0.70 4.15 -15.18
CA LEU A 92 -1.76 5.00 -15.70
C LEU A 92 -1.20 6.24 -16.39
N LYS A 93 -0.20 6.92 -15.79
CA LYS A 93 0.46 8.08 -16.41
C LYS A 93 1.11 7.72 -17.74
N LEU A 94 1.89 6.63 -17.77
CA LEU A 94 2.51 6.14 -18.99
C LEU A 94 1.49 5.83 -20.08
N MET A 95 0.36 5.22 -19.72
CA MET A 95 -0.72 4.94 -20.66
C MET A 95 -1.33 6.25 -21.21
N LEU A 96 -1.64 7.22 -20.33
CA LEU A 96 -2.22 8.49 -20.73
C LEU A 96 -1.31 9.29 -21.67
N ASP A 97 0.01 9.26 -21.45
CA ASP A 97 0.99 9.92 -22.32
C ASP A 97 1.08 9.27 -23.70
N GLN A 98 0.77 7.97 -23.81
CA GLN A 98 0.79 7.23 -25.07
C GLN A 98 -0.51 7.32 -25.86
N LEU A 99 -1.64 7.65 -25.20
CA LEU A 99 -2.96 7.70 -25.83
C LEU A 99 -3.02 8.54 -27.13
N PRO A 100 -2.43 9.75 -27.20
CA PRO A 100 -2.51 10.56 -28.42
C PRO A 100 -1.90 9.86 -29.65
N ASN A 101 -0.83 9.10 -29.46
CA ASN A 101 -0.14 8.41 -30.56
C ASN A 101 -0.95 7.22 -31.11
N VAL A 102 -1.79 6.60 -30.28
CA VAL A 102 -2.62 5.44 -30.67
C VAL A 102 -3.95 5.88 -31.29
N LEU A 103 -4.44 7.06 -30.92
CA LEU A 103 -5.71 7.62 -31.43
C LEU A 103 -5.56 8.42 -32.73
N SER A 104 -4.32 8.62 -33.20
CA SER A 104 -4.03 9.40 -34.41
C SER A 104 -3.99 8.55 -35.69
N ASP A 105 -4.33 7.26 -35.60
CA ASP A 105 -4.59 6.34 -36.72
C ASP A 105 -6.11 6.11 -36.90
#